data_AF-A0A9Q0VXB2-F1
#
_entry.id   AF-A0A9Q0VXB2-F1
#
_cell.length_a   1.000
_cell.length_b   1.000
_cell.length_c   1.000
_cell.angle_alpha   90.00
_cell.angle_beta   90.00
_cell.angle_gamma   90.00
#
_symmetry.space_group_name_H-M   'P 1'
#
loop_
_entity.id
_entity.type
_entity.pdbx_description
1 polymer ?
#
loop_
_entity_poly.entity_id
_entity_poly.type
_entity_poly.pdbx_seq_one_letter_code
_entity_poly.pdbx_strand_id
1 'polypeptide(L)'
;MARKRASKPTTTEDTTTTTTTKEEILTNIKETKHPQETNNDQPIAPPKKGFIFKLSLLLIAPYFYLLFFHYQIQHDLIKSILINAGLSLVGFFLTVKMIPVASKYVLRRNLFGYDINKKGTPQGTVKVPESLGIVVAVVFMVLTIVFQFFTFAPDSNWLVEYNAALASICFMTLLGFIDDVLDVPWRVKLVLPSIAALPLLMAYAGHTTIIIPKPLIPYVGLKVLDLGFIYKIYMWFLAIFCTNCINIHAGLNGLEVGQTVVIASA
;
A
#
# COMPACT_ATOMS: atom_id res chain seq x y z
N MET A 1 -10.40 1.81 16.37
CA MET A 1 -11.55 0.99 15.94
C MET A 1 -11.24 -0.46 16.32
N ALA A 2 -11.91 -0.98 17.36
CA ALA A 2 -11.54 -2.28 17.96
C ALA A 2 -12.26 -3.45 17.25
N ARG A 3 -11.49 -4.38 16.65
CA ARG A 3 -12.01 -5.66 16.13
C ARG A 3 -12.15 -6.65 17.30
N LYS A 4 -13.38 -6.98 17.69
CA LYS A 4 -13.70 -8.08 18.62
C LYS A 4 -13.89 -9.37 17.82
N ARG A 5 -13.08 -10.40 18.08
CA ARG A 5 -13.22 -11.73 17.46
C ARG A 5 -14.27 -12.55 18.23
N ALA A 6 -15.16 -13.22 17.53
CA ALA A 6 -16.16 -14.11 18.13
C ALA A 6 -15.48 -15.35 18.73
N SER A 7 -15.82 -15.67 19.98
CA SER A 7 -15.39 -16.88 20.69
C SER A 7 -16.08 -18.13 20.14
N LYS A 8 -15.33 -19.24 20.02
CA LYS A 8 -15.84 -20.58 19.68
C LYS A 8 -16.89 -21.04 20.72
N PRO A 9 -17.92 -21.83 20.35
CA PRO A 9 -18.78 -22.49 21.32
C PRO A 9 -18.06 -23.69 21.96
N THR A 10 -18.18 -23.78 23.28
CA THR A 10 -17.75 -24.91 24.12
C THR A 10 -18.77 -26.05 23.97
N THR A 11 -18.32 -27.24 23.60
CA THR A 11 -19.14 -28.46 23.62
C THR A 11 -19.01 -29.10 24.98
N THR A 12 -20.11 -29.19 25.73
CA THR A 12 -20.20 -29.96 26.97
C THR A 12 -20.30 -31.44 26.64
N GLU A 13 -19.45 -32.26 27.24
CA GLU A 13 -19.57 -33.72 27.26
C GLU A 13 -20.74 -34.12 28.18
N ASP A 14 -21.60 -35.01 27.71
CA ASP A 14 -22.41 -35.84 28.60
C ASP A 14 -22.44 -37.28 28.06
N THR A 15 -22.09 -38.19 28.96
CA THR A 15 -21.93 -39.62 28.73
C THR A 15 -23.24 -40.33 29.09
N THR A 16 -23.84 -41.09 28.17
CA THR A 16 -24.66 -42.25 28.58
C THR A 16 -24.68 -43.36 27.53
N THR A 17 -24.30 -44.53 28.01
CA THR A 17 -24.25 -45.87 27.42
C THR A 17 -25.58 -46.32 26.81
N THR A 18 -25.57 -46.93 25.61
CA THR A 18 -26.37 -48.14 25.31
C THR A 18 -25.78 -48.84 24.08
N THR A 19 -25.26 -50.04 24.33
CA THR A 19 -24.62 -50.94 23.38
C THR A 19 -25.68 -51.89 22.83
N THR A 20 -26.18 -51.66 21.62
CA THR A 20 -26.74 -52.68 20.71
C THR A 20 -27.18 -51.99 19.43
N THR A 21 -26.92 -52.61 18.27
CA THR A 21 -27.35 -52.16 16.92
C THR A 21 -26.49 -51.05 16.27
N LYS A 22 -25.23 -51.36 15.90
CA LYS A 22 -24.45 -50.52 14.95
C LYS A 22 -23.70 -51.29 13.86
N GLU A 23 -23.79 -52.62 13.82
CA GLU A 23 -23.18 -53.41 12.73
C GLU A 23 -24.03 -53.47 11.44
N GLU A 24 -25.32 -53.11 11.48
CA GLU A 24 -26.18 -53.03 10.29
C GLU A 24 -26.21 -51.64 9.60
N ILE A 25 -25.53 -50.64 10.16
CA ILE A 25 -25.47 -49.29 9.55
C ILE A 25 -24.20 -49.13 8.68
N LEU A 26 -23.26 -50.08 8.74
CA LEU A 26 -21.95 -49.96 8.09
C LEU A 26 -21.93 -50.31 6.58
N THR A 27 -23.04 -50.76 6.00
CA THR A 27 -23.11 -51.20 4.60
C THR A 27 -23.88 -50.28 3.67
N ASN A 28 -24.45 -49.16 4.15
CA ASN A 28 -25.29 -48.25 3.33
C ASN A 28 -24.80 -46.79 3.23
N ILE A 29 -23.55 -46.48 3.59
CA ILE A 29 -22.98 -45.10 3.50
C ILE A 29 -21.77 -45.03 2.55
N LYS A 30 -21.67 -45.94 1.57
CA LYS A 30 -20.72 -45.83 0.46
C LYS A 30 -21.48 -45.56 -0.83
N GLU A 31 -21.88 -44.30 -1.02
CA GLU A 31 -21.98 -43.61 -2.32
C GLU A 31 -22.64 -42.22 -2.19
N THR A 32 -22.21 -41.41 -1.23
CA THR A 32 -22.45 -39.96 -1.34
C THR A 32 -21.35 -39.40 -2.23
N LYS A 33 -21.63 -39.31 -3.53
CA LYS A 33 -20.83 -38.52 -4.48
C LYS A 33 -20.51 -37.18 -3.83
N HIS A 34 -19.22 -36.93 -3.57
CA HIS A 34 -18.72 -35.60 -3.32
C HIS A 34 -19.26 -34.71 -4.44
N PRO A 35 -20.04 -33.65 -4.16
CA PRO A 35 -20.35 -32.67 -5.17
C PRO A 35 -19.00 -32.19 -5.70
N GLN A 36 -18.76 -32.40 -7.01
CA GLN A 36 -17.67 -31.75 -7.68
C GLN A 36 -17.82 -30.26 -7.41
N GLU A 37 -16.88 -29.68 -6.66
CA GLU A 37 -16.72 -28.24 -6.58
C GLU A 37 -16.51 -27.76 -8.02
N THR A 38 -17.58 -27.27 -8.63
CA THR A 38 -17.52 -26.52 -9.87
C THR A 38 -16.68 -25.29 -9.59
N ASN A 39 -15.42 -25.36 -9.99
CA ASN A 39 -14.39 -24.32 -9.97
C ASN A 39 -14.77 -23.13 -10.88
N ASN A 40 -15.93 -22.50 -10.65
CA ASN A 40 -16.44 -21.41 -11.49
C ASN A 40 -16.70 -20.09 -10.76
N ASP A 41 -16.47 -20.00 -9.46
CA ASP A 41 -16.57 -18.73 -8.76
C ASP A 41 -15.24 -17.99 -8.82
N GLN A 42 -15.03 -17.16 -9.84
CA GLN A 42 -14.12 -16.03 -9.64
C GLN A 42 -14.77 -15.12 -8.59
N PRO A 43 -14.24 -15.02 -7.35
CA PRO A 43 -14.94 -14.34 -6.26
C PRO A 43 -14.97 -12.82 -6.40
N ILE A 44 -14.31 -12.31 -7.45
CA ILE A 44 -13.96 -10.90 -7.62
C ILE A 44 -14.39 -10.48 -9.01
N ALA A 45 -15.15 -9.38 -9.08
CA ALA A 45 -15.61 -8.81 -10.34
C ALA A 45 -14.41 -8.50 -11.26
N PRO A 46 -14.52 -8.78 -12.57
CA PRO A 46 -13.44 -8.49 -13.51
C PRO A 46 -13.14 -6.98 -13.55
N PRO A 47 -11.87 -6.59 -13.80
CA PRO A 47 -11.50 -5.20 -13.89
C PRO A 47 -12.27 -4.52 -15.02
N LYS A 48 -12.83 -3.33 -14.76
CA LYS A 48 -13.46 -2.48 -15.77
C LYS A 48 -12.39 -1.84 -16.67
N LYS A 49 -11.71 -2.65 -17.48
CA LYS A 49 -10.52 -2.27 -18.27
C LYS A 49 -10.74 -1.00 -19.10
N GLY A 50 -11.91 -0.86 -19.74
CA GLY A 50 -12.23 0.32 -20.54
C GLY A 50 -12.35 1.60 -19.71
N PHE A 51 -12.92 1.53 -18.51
CA PHE A 51 -12.97 2.68 -17.60
C PHE A 51 -11.58 3.03 -17.08
N ILE A 52 -10.82 2.02 -16.65
CA ILE A 52 -9.44 2.20 -16.16
C ILE A 52 -8.59 2.85 -17.26
N PHE A 53 -8.66 2.36 -18.49
CA PHE A 53 -7.91 2.91 -19.61
C PHE A 53 -8.26 4.39 -19.88
N LYS A 54 -9.56 4.73 -19.91
CA LYS A 54 -10.01 6.13 -20.07
C LYS A 54 -9.52 7.03 -18.95
N LEU A 55 -9.60 6.57 -17.70
CA LEU A 55 -9.14 7.31 -16.53
C LEU A 55 -7.62 7.49 -16.56
N SER A 56 -6.85 6.43 -16.85
CA SER A 56 -5.40 6.51 -17.00
C SER A 56 -4.99 7.50 -18.09
N LEU A 57 -5.67 7.49 -19.24
CA LEU A 57 -5.40 8.44 -20.32
C LEU A 57 -5.69 9.89 -19.87
N LEU A 58 -6.79 10.11 -19.15
CA LEU A 58 -7.16 11.43 -18.63
C LEU A 58 -6.13 11.96 -17.62
N LEU A 59 -5.56 11.10 -16.77
CA LEU A 59 -4.55 11.49 -15.80
C LEU A 59 -3.16 11.69 -16.41
N ILE A 60 -2.80 10.91 -17.43
CA ILE A 60 -1.45 10.92 -18.02
C ILE A 60 -1.33 11.96 -19.16
N ALA A 61 -2.43 12.31 -19.84
CA ALA A 61 -2.41 13.26 -20.95
C ALA A 61 -1.87 14.66 -20.57
N PRO A 62 -2.25 15.28 -19.43
CA PRO A 62 -1.68 16.56 -18.99
C PRO A 62 -0.17 16.47 -18.78
N TYR A 63 0.31 15.37 -18.20
CA TYR A 63 1.74 15.15 -17.96
C TYR A 63 2.53 15.14 -19.28
N PHE A 64 2.10 14.35 -20.27
CA PHE A 64 2.78 14.33 -21.57
C PHE A 64 2.67 15.65 -22.32
N TYR A 65 1.53 16.35 -22.20
CA TYR A 65 1.38 17.69 -22.78
C TYR A 65 2.42 18.66 -22.22
N LEU A 66 2.55 18.72 -20.89
CA LEU A 66 3.55 19.57 -20.23
C LEU A 66 4.98 19.19 -20.61
N LEU A 67 5.27 17.88 -20.64
CA LEU A 67 6.59 17.35 -20.94
C LEU A 67 7.06 17.70 -22.36
N PHE A 68 6.20 17.58 -23.37
CA PHE A 68 6.59 17.73 -24.77
C PHE A 68 6.33 19.12 -25.35
N PHE A 69 5.31 19.86 -24.87
CA PHE A 69 4.87 21.09 -25.51
C PHE A 69 5.11 22.36 -24.69
N HIS A 70 5.24 22.26 -23.36
CA HIS A 70 5.36 23.44 -22.50
C HIS A 70 6.78 23.65 -21.96
N TYR A 71 7.43 22.58 -21.46
CA TYR A 71 8.74 22.69 -20.84
C TYR A 71 9.87 22.36 -21.83
N GLN A 72 10.87 23.23 -21.89
CA GLN A 72 12.14 22.96 -22.57
C GLN A 72 13.04 22.15 -21.63
N ILE A 73 12.94 20.82 -21.71
CA ILE A 73 13.65 19.90 -20.81
C ILE A 73 15.09 19.68 -21.32
N GLN A 74 16.07 19.78 -20.43
CA GLN A 74 17.47 19.46 -20.74
C GLN A 74 17.63 17.99 -21.16
N HIS A 75 18.51 17.72 -22.13
CA HIS A 75 18.71 16.38 -22.70
C HIS A 75 19.03 15.29 -21.66
N ASP A 76 19.83 15.60 -20.65
CA ASP A 76 20.17 14.64 -19.58
C ASP A 76 18.95 14.25 -18.76
N LEU A 77 18.05 15.20 -18.50
CA LEU A 77 16.84 14.94 -17.74
C LEU A 77 15.81 14.16 -18.57
N ILE A 78 15.72 14.39 -19.89
CA ILE A 78 14.88 13.59 -20.79
C ILE A 78 15.27 12.11 -20.73
N LYS A 79 16.57 11.81 -20.76
CA LYS A 79 17.06 10.42 -20.68
C LYS A 79 16.61 9.75 -19.37
N SER A 80 16.80 10.42 -18.23
CA SER A 80 16.38 9.91 -16.92
C SER A 80 14.86 9.71 -16.84
N ILE A 81 14.07 10.64 -17.37
CA ILE A 81 12.60 10.51 -17.39
C ILE A 81 12.18 9.30 -18.23
N LEU A 82 12.77 9.08 -19.41
CA LEU A 82 12.45 7.94 -20.26
C LEU A 82 12.82 6.60 -19.61
N ILE A 83 13.99 6.52 -18.97
CA ILE A 83 14.41 5.32 -18.22
C ILE A 83 13.42 5.05 -17.07
N ASN A 84 13.06 6.08 -16.30
CA ASN A 84 12.10 5.96 -15.20
C ASN A 84 10.72 5.50 -15.69
N ALA A 85 10.23 6.07 -16.80
CA ALA A 85 8.96 5.67 -17.41
C ALA A 85 8.98 4.21 -17.89
N GLY A 86 10.07 3.77 -18.52
CA GLY A 86 10.27 2.39 -18.93
C GLY A 86 10.29 1.43 -17.74
N LEU A 87 11.06 1.74 -16.69
CA LEU A 87 11.10 0.93 -15.46
C LEU A 87 9.75 0.90 -14.75
N SER A 88 9.02 2.02 -14.69
CA SER A 88 7.68 2.08 -14.11
C SER A 88 6.68 1.19 -14.84
N LEU A 89 6.76 1.12 -16.18
CA LEU A 89 5.92 0.22 -16.98
C LEU A 89 6.25 -1.25 -16.70
N VAL A 90 7.54 -1.60 -16.60
CA VAL A 90 7.99 -2.94 -16.20
C VAL A 90 7.46 -3.27 -14.80
N GLY A 91 7.55 -2.32 -13.86
CA GLY A 91 7.04 -2.45 -12.50
C GLY A 91 5.55 -2.75 -12.45
N PHE A 92 4.75 -2.02 -13.22
CA PHE A 92 3.32 -2.29 -13.31
C PHE A 92 3.02 -3.75 -13.70
N PHE A 93 3.64 -4.26 -14.76
CA PHE A 93 3.42 -5.65 -15.19
C PHE A 93 3.96 -6.67 -14.18
N LEU A 94 5.11 -6.38 -13.57
CA LEU A 94 5.69 -7.25 -12.54
C LEU A 94 4.77 -7.34 -11.32
N THR A 95 4.26 -6.21 -10.82
CA THR A 95 3.32 -6.15 -9.70
C THR A 95 2.03 -6.91 -10.00
N VAL A 96 1.43 -6.69 -11.18
CA VAL A 96 0.20 -7.42 -11.60
C VAL A 96 0.43 -8.93 -11.64
N LYS A 97 1.62 -9.39 -12.05
CA LYS A 97 1.99 -10.81 -12.07
C LYS A 97 2.30 -11.37 -10.68
N MET A 98 2.92 -10.58 -9.80
CA MET A 98 3.39 -11.03 -8.49
C MET A 98 2.30 -11.03 -7.42
N ILE A 99 1.31 -10.12 -7.48
CA ILE A 99 0.23 -10.04 -6.49
C ILE A 99 -0.52 -11.38 -6.33
N PRO A 100 -0.98 -12.07 -7.40
CA PRO A 100 -1.67 -13.36 -7.27
C PRO A 100 -0.78 -14.45 -6.69
N VAL A 101 0.53 -14.39 -6.93
CA VAL A 101 1.50 -15.34 -6.37
C VAL A 101 1.62 -15.11 -4.87
N ALA A 102 1.92 -13.88 -4.44
CA ALA A 102 2.04 -13.51 -3.04
C ALA A 102 0.75 -13.74 -2.25
N SER A 103 -0.41 -13.47 -2.85
CA SER A 103 -1.74 -13.73 -2.29
C SER A 103 -1.87 -15.17 -1.77
N LYS A 104 -1.40 -16.17 -2.53
CA LYS A 104 -1.44 -17.57 -2.10
C LYS A 104 -0.60 -17.82 -0.84
N TYR A 105 0.54 -17.15 -0.69
CA TYR A 105 1.41 -17.31 0.47
C TYR A 105 0.85 -16.63 1.72
N VAL A 106 0.33 -15.40 1.61
CA VAL A 106 -0.26 -14.70 2.77
C VAL A 106 -1.52 -15.42 3.27
N LEU A 107 -2.34 -15.95 2.37
CA LEU A 107 -3.50 -16.77 2.72
C LEU A 107 -3.09 -18.05 3.49
N ARG A 108 -2.02 -18.73 3.07
CA ARG A 108 -1.49 -19.92 3.78
C ARG A 108 -1.00 -19.60 5.19
N ARG A 109 -0.62 -18.35 5.47
CA ARG A 109 -0.15 -17.89 6.78
C ARG A 109 -1.26 -17.28 7.63
N ASN A 110 -2.53 -17.43 7.21
CA ASN A 110 -3.69 -16.82 7.85
C ASN A 110 -3.67 -15.29 7.91
N LEU A 111 -2.92 -14.64 7.01
CA LEU A 111 -2.95 -13.18 6.83
C LEU A 111 -4.06 -12.82 5.84
N PHE A 112 -5.28 -12.74 6.37
CA PHE A 112 -6.48 -12.43 5.59
C PHE A 112 -7.55 -11.73 6.42
N GLY A 113 -8.40 -10.99 5.72
CA GLY A 113 -9.58 -10.32 6.25
C GLY A 113 -10.85 -10.74 5.53
N TYR A 114 -11.99 -10.33 6.09
CA TYR A 114 -13.29 -10.38 5.42
C TYR A 114 -13.71 -8.97 5.06
N ASP A 115 -14.40 -8.82 3.93
CA ASP A 115 -14.98 -7.55 3.52
C ASP A 115 -16.16 -7.20 4.42
N ILE A 116 -15.93 -6.27 5.34
CA ILE A 116 -16.91 -5.83 6.35
C ILE A 116 -18.16 -5.19 5.73
N ASN A 117 -18.02 -4.60 4.54
CA ASN A 117 -19.11 -3.90 3.85
C ASN A 117 -20.00 -4.86 3.05
N LYS A 118 -19.63 -6.15 3.00
CA LYS A 118 -20.39 -7.20 2.31
C LYS A 118 -20.93 -8.26 3.27
N LYS A 119 -20.98 -7.96 4.57
CA LYS A 119 -21.47 -8.87 5.62
C LYS A 119 -22.89 -9.35 5.29
N GLY A 120 -23.12 -10.66 5.40
CA GLY A 120 -24.41 -11.28 5.09
C GLY A 120 -24.60 -11.67 3.62
N THR A 121 -23.67 -11.31 2.73
CA THR A 121 -23.65 -11.79 1.34
C THR A 121 -22.67 -12.96 1.17
N PRO A 122 -22.81 -13.81 0.14
CA PRO A 122 -21.82 -14.84 -0.17
C PRO A 122 -20.41 -14.29 -0.41
N GLN A 123 -20.28 -13.05 -0.89
CA GLN A 123 -18.97 -12.41 -1.08
C GLN A 123 -18.30 -12.00 0.24
N GLY A 124 -19.09 -11.74 1.29
CA GLY A 124 -18.56 -11.34 2.61
C GLY A 124 -17.93 -12.49 3.39
N THR A 125 -18.13 -13.75 2.98
CA THR A 125 -17.52 -14.93 3.61
C THR A 125 -16.23 -15.37 2.94
N VAL A 126 -15.88 -14.75 1.80
CA VAL A 126 -14.63 -15.03 1.08
C VAL A 126 -13.46 -14.39 1.82
N LYS A 127 -12.39 -15.17 2.03
CA LYS A 127 -11.15 -14.68 2.62
C LYS A 127 -10.40 -13.81 1.61
N VAL A 128 -10.10 -12.58 1.99
CA VAL A 128 -9.34 -11.62 1.18
C VAL A 128 -7.92 -11.53 1.75
N PRO A 129 -6.86 -11.77 0.95
CA PRO A 129 -5.47 -11.63 1.43
C PRO A 129 -5.21 -10.20 1.94
N GLU A 130 -4.60 -10.08 3.12
CA GLU A 130 -4.16 -8.80 3.68
C GLU A 130 -2.67 -8.54 3.37
N SER A 131 -2.22 -7.30 3.59
CA SER A 131 -0.80 -6.87 3.47
C SER A 131 -0.14 -7.02 2.10
N LEU A 132 -0.91 -7.07 1.01
CA LEU A 132 -0.37 -7.18 -0.35
C LEU A 132 0.40 -5.95 -0.83
N GLY A 133 0.28 -4.82 -0.12
CA GLY A 133 1.08 -3.61 -0.38
C GLY A 133 2.59 -3.87 -0.37
N ILE A 134 3.06 -4.87 0.40
CA ILE A 134 4.48 -5.26 0.43
C ILE A 134 5.00 -5.66 -0.96
N VAL A 135 4.17 -6.29 -1.81
CA VAL A 135 4.57 -6.68 -3.17
C VAL A 135 4.84 -5.46 -4.03
N VAL A 136 3.95 -4.46 -3.95
CA VAL A 136 4.07 -3.20 -4.68
C VAL A 136 5.33 -2.46 -4.21
N ALA A 137 5.54 -2.39 -2.89
CA ALA A 137 6.67 -1.69 -2.30
C ALA A 137 8.02 -2.35 -2.63
N VAL A 138 8.10 -3.68 -2.62
CA VAL A 138 9.33 -4.40 -3.01
C VAL A 138 9.65 -4.19 -4.49
N VAL A 139 8.64 -4.28 -5.37
CA VAL A 139 8.83 -4.01 -6.81
C VAL A 139 9.30 -2.58 -7.02
N PHE A 140 8.65 -1.60 -6.36
CA PHE A 140 9.07 -0.20 -6.38
C PHE A 140 10.52 -0.07 -5.92
N MET A 141 10.87 -0.60 -4.75
CA MET A 141 12.22 -0.48 -4.17
C MET A 141 13.30 -1.02 -5.12
N VAL A 142 13.11 -2.21 -5.66
CA VAL A 142 14.07 -2.83 -6.59
C VAL A 142 14.24 -1.97 -7.84
N LEU A 143 13.15 -1.49 -8.43
CA LEU A 143 13.22 -0.68 -9.66
C LEU A 143 13.82 0.69 -9.41
N THR A 144 13.57 1.31 -8.25
CA THR A 144 14.13 2.60 -7.86
C THR A 144 15.64 2.47 -7.57
N ILE A 145 16.11 1.34 -7.06
CA ILE A 145 17.55 1.02 -6.94
C ILE A 145 18.17 0.78 -8.33
N VAL A 146 17.48 0.05 -9.22
CA VAL A 146 17.94 -0.14 -10.61
C VAL A 146 18.00 1.20 -11.36
N PHE A 147 17.02 2.08 -11.16
CA PHE A 147 17.01 3.43 -11.73
C PHE A 147 18.22 4.25 -11.30
N GLN A 148 18.59 4.15 -10.01
CA GLN A 148 19.76 4.84 -9.46
C GLN A 148 21.04 4.45 -10.21
N PHE A 149 21.23 3.16 -10.51
CA PHE A 149 22.39 2.67 -11.25
C PHE A 149 22.52 3.31 -12.65
N PHE A 150 21.41 3.55 -13.34
CA PHE A 150 21.42 4.13 -14.68
C PHE A 150 21.51 5.66 -14.72
N THR A 151 21.18 6.33 -13.61
CA THR A 151 20.93 7.78 -13.59
C THR A 151 21.99 8.56 -12.81
N PHE A 152 22.43 8.04 -11.65
CA PHE A 152 23.34 8.77 -10.78
C PHE A 152 24.78 8.30 -10.96
N ALA A 153 25.70 9.25 -11.11
CA ALA A 153 27.12 9.00 -10.96
C ALA A 153 27.46 8.69 -9.48
N PRO A 154 28.48 7.87 -9.20
CA PRO A 154 28.85 7.50 -7.82
C PRO A 154 29.11 8.69 -6.89
N ASP A 155 29.66 9.78 -7.42
CA ASP A 155 30.03 10.98 -6.64
C ASP A 155 28.93 12.07 -6.62
N SER A 156 27.70 11.71 -7.00
CA SER A 156 26.60 12.68 -7.06
C SER A 156 26.11 13.06 -5.66
N ASN A 157 26.03 14.36 -5.38
CA ASN A 157 25.43 14.86 -4.12
C ASN A 157 23.97 14.43 -3.94
N TRP A 158 23.25 14.20 -5.04
CA TRP A 158 21.87 13.71 -5.04
C TRP A 158 21.73 12.30 -4.45
N LEU A 159 22.81 11.53 -4.44
CA LEU A 159 22.81 10.14 -3.97
C LEU A 159 22.52 10.04 -2.46
N VAL A 160 22.93 11.04 -1.68
CA VAL A 160 22.67 11.11 -0.23
C VAL A 160 21.17 11.25 0.03
N GLU A 161 20.51 12.23 -0.61
CA GLU A 161 19.08 12.48 -0.47
C GLU A 161 18.26 11.31 -1.03
N TYR A 162 18.67 10.76 -2.17
CA TYR A 162 17.99 9.64 -2.81
C TYR A 162 18.05 8.36 -1.97
N ASN A 163 19.23 7.99 -1.46
CA ASN A 163 19.37 6.82 -0.58
C ASN A 163 18.63 7.01 0.75
N ALA A 164 18.59 8.23 1.29
CA ALA A 164 17.83 8.53 2.48
C ALA A 164 16.31 8.39 2.26
N ALA A 165 15.81 8.83 1.10
CA ALA A 165 14.41 8.61 0.71
C ALA A 165 14.11 7.11 0.57
N LEU A 166 14.97 6.34 -0.09
CA LEU A 166 14.84 4.88 -0.21
C LEU A 166 14.83 4.19 1.16
N ALA A 167 15.76 4.55 2.05
CA ALA A 167 15.83 4.01 3.40
C ALA A 167 14.56 4.33 4.20
N SER A 168 14.03 5.56 4.06
CA SER A 168 12.79 5.97 4.70
C SER A 168 11.58 5.17 4.21
N ILE A 169 11.44 5.00 2.89
CA ILE A 169 10.36 4.19 2.28
C ILE A 169 10.51 2.72 2.68
N CYS A 170 11.73 2.19 2.74
CA CYS A 170 12.01 0.83 3.18
C CYS A 170 11.60 0.62 4.64
N PHE A 171 11.98 1.52 5.55
CA PHE A 171 11.54 1.45 6.94
C PHE A 171 10.02 1.59 7.07
N MET A 172 9.40 2.51 6.35
CA MET A 172 7.95 2.68 6.38
C MET A 172 7.23 1.41 5.91
N THR A 173 7.71 0.78 4.85
CA THR A 173 7.17 -0.47 4.31
C THR A 173 7.35 -1.62 5.29
N LEU A 174 8.55 -1.78 5.86
CA LEU A 174 8.83 -2.82 6.84
C LEU A 174 7.96 -2.67 8.07
N LEU A 175 7.88 -1.45 8.63
CA LEU A 175 7.10 -1.18 9.82
C LEU A 175 5.60 -1.35 9.56
N GLY A 176 5.09 -0.97 8.38
CA GLY A 176 3.70 -1.26 7.99
C GLY A 176 3.43 -2.75 7.84
N PHE A 177 4.36 -3.51 7.25
CA PHE A 177 4.17 -4.97 7.21
C PHE A 177 4.20 -5.60 8.62
N ILE A 178 5.07 -5.12 9.50
CA ILE A 178 5.10 -5.56 10.90
C ILE A 178 3.82 -5.16 11.63
N ASP A 179 3.28 -3.97 11.39
CA ASP A 179 2.06 -3.49 12.03
C ASP A 179 0.84 -4.32 11.65
N ASP A 180 0.77 -4.76 10.40
CA ASP A 180 -0.23 -5.71 9.90
C ASP A 180 -0.07 -7.12 10.51
N VAL A 181 1.16 -7.62 10.66
CA VAL A 181 1.41 -8.99 11.16
C VAL A 181 1.25 -9.09 12.68
N LEU A 182 1.65 -8.06 13.42
CA LEU A 182 1.68 -8.07 14.88
C LEU A 182 0.48 -7.37 15.53
N ASP A 183 -0.42 -6.76 14.76
CA ASP A 183 -1.58 -6.01 15.27
C ASP A 183 -1.19 -5.01 16.37
N VAL A 184 -0.17 -4.18 16.09
CA VAL A 184 0.44 -3.32 17.12
C VAL A 184 -0.56 -2.28 17.70
N PRO A 185 -0.40 -1.87 18.98
CA PRO A 185 -1.29 -0.89 19.59
C PRO A 185 -1.30 0.47 18.87
N TRP A 186 -2.45 1.14 18.85
CA TRP A 186 -2.65 2.43 18.16
C TRP A 186 -1.62 3.52 18.53
N ARG A 187 -1.14 3.52 19.77
CA ARG A 187 -0.11 4.47 20.24
C ARG A 187 1.21 4.28 19.50
N VAL A 188 1.59 3.02 19.27
CA VAL A 188 2.80 2.66 18.54
C VAL A 188 2.64 3.02 17.06
N LYS A 189 1.44 2.81 16.48
CA LYS A 189 1.15 3.18 15.09
C LYS A 189 1.39 4.66 14.78
N LEU A 190 1.20 5.55 15.77
CA LEU A 190 1.52 6.98 15.61
C LEU A 190 3.04 7.28 15.62
N VAL A 191 3.83 6.41 16.25
CA VAL A 191 5.29 6.59 16.43
C VAL A 191 6.10 5.90 15.33
N LEU A 192 5.61 4.80 14.75
CA LEU A 192 6.33 4.09 13.69
C LEU A 192 6.71 5.00 12.50
N PRO A 193 5.82 5.86 11.97
CA PRO A 193 6.18 6.80 10.91
C PRO A 193 7.28 7.78 11.33
N SER A 194 7.31 8.17 12.60
CA SER A 194 8.32 9.08 13.13
C SER A 194 9.73 8.52 13.01
N ILE A 195 9.90 7.22 13.27
CA ILE A 195 11.20 6.52 13.16
C ILE A 195 11.56 6.34 11.69
N ALA A 196 10.59 5.92 10.87
CA ALA A 196 10.80 5.72 9.44
C ALA A 196 11.17 7.01 8.69
N ALA A 197 10.74 8.18 9.17
CA ALA A 197 11.06 9.48 8.56
C ALA A 197 12.47 10.00 8.86
N LEU A 198 13.19 9.43 9.84
CA LEU A 198 14.49 9.94 10.30
C LEU A 198 15.56 10.00 9.19
N PRO A 199 15.74 8.99 8.32
CA PRO A 199 16.76 9.07 7.26
C PRO A 199 16.56 10.29 6.36
N LEU A 200 15.31 10.52 5.93
CA LEU A 200 14.95 11.67 5.10
C LEU A 200 15.23 12.99 5.81
N LEU A 201 14.89 13.09 7.10
CA LEU A 201 15.10 14.30 7.89
C LEU A 201 16.59 14.64 8.07
N MET A 202 17.43 13.60 8.23
CA MET A 202 18.88 13.75 8.41
C MET A 202 19.60 14.14 7.11
N ALA A 203 19.14 13.61 5.97
CA ALA A 203 19.71 13.93 4.67
C ALA A 203 19.23 15.27 4.08
N TYR A 204 18.18 15.87 4.64
CA TYR A 204 17.66 17.15 4.13
C TYR A 204 18.71 18.27 4.21
N ALA A 205 19.21 18.68 3.04
CA ALA A 205 20.16 19.77 2.86
C ALA A 205 19.54 21.04 2.27
N GLY A 206 18.22 21.03 2.03
CA GLY A 206 17.50 22.15 1.43
C GLY A 206 17.32 23.37 2.35
N HIS A 207 16.79 24.45 1.79
CA HIS A 207 16.49 25.68 2.53
C HIS A 207 15.39 25.46 3.57
N THR A 208 15.49 26.14 4.72
CA THR A 208 14.48 26.14 5.80
C THR A 208 13.54 27.34 5.74
N THR A 209 13.62 28.10 4.65
CA THR A 209 12.87 29.33 4.44
C THR A 209 11.55 29.05 3.72
N ILE A 210 10.45 29.60 4.23
CA ILE A 210 9.11 29.46 3.64
C ILE A 210 8.62 30.79 3.08
N ILE A 211 7.77 30.71 2.06
CA ILE A 211 7.02 31.84 1.51
C ILE A 211 5.66 31.88 2.20
N ILE A 212 5.32 33.03 2.79
CA ILE A 212 4.04 33.19 3.47
C ILE A 212 2.91 33.30 2.42
N PRO A 213 1.82 32.53 2.53
CA PRO A 213 0.70 32.63 1.59
C PRO A 213 0.14 34.06 1.52
N LYS A 214 -0.22 34.52 0.31
CA LYS A 214 -0.68 35.90 0.07
C LYS A 214 -1.73 36.44 1.06
N PRO A 215 -2.76 35.65 1.47
CA PRO A 215 -3.75 36.13 2.44
C PRO A 215 -3.18 36.40 3.84
N LEU A 216 -2.05 35.77 4.22
CA LEU A 216 -1.42 35.92 5.54
C LEU A 216 -0.38 37.05 5.59
N ILE A 217 0.13 37.50 4.44
CA ILE A 217 1.16 38.55 4.35
C ILE A 217 0.74 39.83 5.11
N PRO A 218 -0.51 40.34 5.00
CA PRO A 218 -0.92 41.55 5.72
C PRO A 218 -0.86 41.42 7.24
N TYR A 219 -1.00 40.22 7.79
CA TYR A 219 -0.99 39.98 9.24
C TYR A 219 0.41 39.77 9.79
N VAL A 220 1.29 39.13 9.03
CA VAL A 220 2.66 38.80 9.47
C VAL A 220 3.67 39.89 9.12
N GLY A 221 3.41 40.69 8.08
CA GLY A 221 4.29 41.77 7.64
C GLY A 221 5.56 41.31 6.91
N LEU A 222 5.74 40.00 6.71
CA LEU A 222 6.87 39.39 6.01
C LEU A 222 6.38 38.56 4.83
N LYS A 223 7.13 38.56 3.72
CA LYS A 223 6.86 37.70 2.55
C LYS A 223 7.57 36.35 2.66
N VAL A 224 8.72 36.34 3.34
CA VAL A 224 9.65 35.23 3.44
C VAL A 224 10.05 35.11 4.91
N LEU A 225 9.99 33.89 5.45
CA LEU A 225 10.30 33.59 6.85
C LEU A 225 11.26 32.40 6.94
N ASP A 226 12.38 32.57 7.61
CA ASP A 226 13.28 31.46 7.92
C ASP A 226 12.85 30.78 9.23
N LEU A 227 12.49 29.50 9.13
CA LEU A 227 12.03 28.70 10.26
C LEU A 227 13.16 27.91 10.93
N GLY A 228 14.32 27.77 10.28
CA GLY A 228 15.46 26.99 10.79
C GLY A 228 15.04 25.59 11.26
N PHE A 229 15.32 25.28 12.53
CA PHE A 229 15.00 23.97 13.13
C PHE A 229 13.49 23.66 13.15
N ILE A 230 12.62 24.66 13.27
CA ILE A 230 11.16 24.46 13.26
C ILE A 230 10.70 23.87 11.93
N TYR A 231 11.39 24.19 10.82
CA TYR A 231 11.12 23.58 9.52
C TYR A 231 11.36 22.06 9.53
N LYS A 232 12.41 21.61 10.22
CA LYS A 232 12.71 20.18 10.38
C LYS A 232 11.63 19.47 11.20
N ILE A 233 11.15 20.09 12.28
CA ILE A 233 10.01 19.58 13.06
C ILE A 233 8.76 19.49 12.18
N TYR A 234 8.49 20.50 11.36
CA TYR A 234 7.38 20.50 10.41
C TYR A 234 7.47 19.33 9.42
N MET A 235 8.62 19.12 8.77
CA MET A 235 8.81 18.00 7.84
C MET A 235 8.59 16.64 8.51
N TRP A 236 9.07 16.50 9.75
CA TRP A 236 8.85 15.29 10.54
C TRP A 236 7.36 15.04 10.79
N PHE A 237 6.61 16.07 11.21
CA PHE A 237 5.16 15.96 11.37
C PHE A 237 4.43 15.73 10.06
N LEU A 238 4.89 16.31 8.94
CA LEU A 238 4.31 16.10 7.63
C LEU A 238 4.41 14.62 7.23
N ALA A 239 5.57 13.99 7.40
CA ALA A 239 5.75 12.57 7.11
C ALA A 239 4.83 11.67 7.96
N ILE A 240 4.67 11.99 9.25
CA ILE A 240 3.75 11.29 10.17
C ILE A 240 2.29 11.50 9.73
N PHE A 241 1.93 12.72 9.38
CA PHE A 241 0.58 13.08 8.96
C PHE A 241 0.19 12.33 7.68
N CYS A 242 1.05 12.32 6.66
CA CYS A 242 0.76 11.70 5.37
C CYS A 242 0.40 10.22 5.50
N THR A 243 1.17 9.44 6.27
CA THR A 243 0.91 7.99 6.41
C THR A 243 -0.32 7.70 7.25
N ASN A 244 -0.52 8.46 8.33
CA ASN A 244 -1.71 8.28 9.16
C ASN A 244 -2.98 8.73 8.45
N CYS A 245 -2.95 9.80 7.65
CA CYS A 245 -4.13 10.30 6.93
C CYS A 245 -4.70 9.27 5.95
N ILE A 246 -3.84 8.61 5.18
CA ILE A 246 -4.28 7.54 4.26
C ILE A 246 -4.84 6.37 5.07
N ASN A 247 -4.19 5.99 6.17
CA ASN A 247 -4.61 4.86 7.01
C ASN A 247 -5.95 5.08 7.74
N ILE A 248 -6.28 6.32 8.14
CA ILE A 248 -7.59 6.63 8.73
C ILE A 248 -8.67 6.81 7.67
N HIS A 249 -8.30 7.22 6.46
CA HIS A 249 -9.21 7.41 5.33
C HIS A 249 -9.26 6.15 4.44
N ALA A 250 -9.61 5.04 5.07
CA ALA A 250 -9.53 3.69 4.54
C ALA A 250 -10.83 2.91 4.80
N GLY A 251 -10.92 1.66 4.32
CA GLY A 251 -12.02 0.75 4.66
C GLY A 251 -13.14 0.64 3.63
N LEU A 252 -12.97 1.25 2.45
CA LEU A 252 -13.77 0.98 1.26
C LEU A 252 -12.87 0.41 0.17
N ASN A 253 -13.36 -0.59 -0.56
CA ASN A 253 -12.58 -1.30 -1.58
C ASN A 253 -11.96 -0.33 -2.60
N GLY A 254 -10.62 -0.21 -2.57
CA GLY A 254 -9.86 0.60 -3.50
C GLY A 254 -9.76 2.08 -3.16
N LEU A 255 -10.25 2.54 -2.00
CA LEU A 255 -10.18 3.95 -1.60
C LEU A 255 -8.74 4.38 -1.29
N GLU A 256 -8.00 3.56 -0.56
CA GLU A 256 -6.60 3.79 -0.16
C GLU A 256 -5.69 3.92 -1.39
N VAL A 257 -5.83 2.98 -2.33
CA VAL A 257 -5.07 3.00 -3.60
C VAL A 257 -5.60 4.08 -4.54
N GLY A 258 -6.91 4.29 -4.61
CA GLY A 258 -7.52 5.27 -5.49
C GLY A 258 -7.10 6.70 -5.16
N GLN A 259 -7.16 7.09 -3.88
CA GLN A 259 -6.75 8.43 -3.45
C GLN A 259 -5.24 8.65 -3.66
N THR A 260 -4.41 7.64 -3.41
CA THR A 260 -2.95 7.76 -3.60
C THR A 260 -2.57 7.86 -5.08
N VAL A 261 -3.27 7.16 -5.98
CA VAL A 261 -3.10 7.31 -7.44
C VAL A 261 -3.48 8.72 -7.88
N VAL A 262 -4.59 9.27 -7.40
CA VAL A 262 -5.01 10.64 -7.73
C VAL A 262 -3.96 11.65 -7.26
N ILE A 263 -3.50 11.55 -6.00
CA ILE A 263 -2.46 12.42 -5.45
C ILE A 263 -1.15 12.32 -6.24
N ALA A 264 -0.73 11.11 -6.63
CA ALA A 264 0.50 10.90 -7.41
C ALA A 264 0.41 11.43 -8.85
N SER A 265 -0.80 11.59 -9.39
CA SER A 265 -1.05 12.10 -10.73
C SER A 265 -1.35 13.60 -10.81
N ALA A 266 -1.56 14.25 -9.67
CA ALA A 266 -1.91 15.67 -9.56
C ALA A 266 -0.66 16.56 -9.61
#